data_AF-A0A9W8NHU1-F1
#
_entry.id   AF-A0A9W8NHU1-F1
#
_cell.length_a   1.000
_cell.length_b   1.000
_cell.length_c   1.000
_cell.angle_alpha   90.00
_cell.angle_beta   90.00
_cell.angle_gamma   90.00
#
_symmetry.space_group_name_H-M   'P 1'
#
loop_
_entity.id
_entity.type
_entity.pdbx_description
1 polymer ?
#
loop_
_entity_poly.entity_id
_entity_poly.type
_entity_poly.pdbx_seq_one_letter_code
_entity_poly.pdbx_strand_id
1 'polypeptide(L)'
;MSFASEEALVRALQSPAPSANLLAMTILSKAAKTPSEATMLASMKSLVTSLVTTWLSAPAVEVGERGTLVLGDLLMVDSPDLPPKGLEDTPSGAFPVSLNTPGQGFMWRRIFNDRDIYGLILSLCSNGPRQDAKDLQQLSLAQGRLLRLLPRLSAYNLSAISRTNFPDLHHQSSNSESAGGLLYFAALDMIDKEDILMHLSLVDFFERLLSIQRLMPPSVFKMDTLRNLYRQVASQDETFNSVIQSLPDRTIPEEADALRQFIHDVTTEY
;
A
#
# COMPACT_ATOMS: atom_id res chain seq x y z
N MET A 1 -0.09 28.71 -13.14
CA MET A 1 1.15 28.63 -12.34
C MET A 1 2.14 27.78 -13.13
N SER A 2 3.37 28.23 -13.35
CA SER A 2 4.38 27.41 -14.04
C SER A 2 4.86 26.35 -13.05
N PHE A 3 4.47 25.10 -13.27
CA PHE A 3 5.07 23.96 -12.56
C PHE A 3 6.58 23.88 -12.90
N ALA A 4 7.36 23.27 -12.01
CA ALA A 4 8.70 22.80 -12.38
C ALA A 4 8.55 21.81 -13.54
N SER A 5 9.47 21.83 -14.52
CA SER A 5 9.39 20.91 -15.66
C SER A 5 9.51 19.45 -15.20
N GLU A 6 8.94 18.52 -15.96
CA GLU A 6 9.01 17.08 -15.69
C GLU A 6 10.47 16.64 -15.47
N GLU A 7 11.39 17.10 -16.32
CA GLU A 7 12.81 16.74 -16.26
C GLU A 7 13.50 17.30 -15.01
N ALA A 8 13.04 18.45 -14.49
CA ALA A 8 13.58 19.02 -13.26
C ALA A 8 13.12 18.20 -12.04
N LEU A 9 11.86 17.76 -12.03
CA LEU A 9 11.32 16.92 -10.96
C LEU A 9 11.96 15.52 -10.97
N VAL A 10 12.13 14.92 -12.15
CA VAL A 10 12.84 13.64 -12.31
C VAL A 10 14.27 13.74 -11.78
N ARG A 11 15.02 14.78 -12.17
CA ARG A 11 16.39 15.00 -11.66
C ARG A 11 16.43 15.20 -10.15
N ALA A 12 15.46 15.91 -9.58
CA ALA A 12 15.39 16.13 -8.14
C ALA A 12 15.05 14.84 -7.37
N LEU A 13 14.19 13.97 -7.91
CA LEU A 13 13.90 12.64 -7.34
C LEU A 13 15.11 11.70 -7.43
N GLN A 14 15.86 11.75 -8.53
CA GLN A 14 17.06 10.92 -8.72
C GLN A 14 18.31 11.44 -8.02
N SER A 15 18.24 12.64 -7.43
CA SER A 15 19.34 13.23 -6.68
C SER A 15 19.68 12.39 -5.44
N PRO A 16 20.97 12.19 -5.10
CA PRO A 16 21.35 11.53 -3.86
C PRO A 16 21.07 12.39 -2.62
N ALA A 17 20.72 13.67 -2.79
CA ALA A 17 20.43 14.58 -1.69
C ALA A 17 18.97 14.41 -1.20
N PRO A 18 18.73 13.98 0.05
CA PRO A 18 17.37 13.80 0.58
C PRO A 18 16.51 15.07 0.49
N SER A 19 17.12 16.24 0.70
CA SER A 19 16.45 17.54 0.59
C SER A 19 15.88 17.81 -0.81
N ALA A 20 16.57 17.37 -1.86
CA ALA A 20 16.09 17.49 -3.24
C ALA A 20 14.89 16.56 -3.48
N ASN A 21 14.95 15.32 -2.99
CA ASN A 21 13.84 14.37 -3.10
C ASN A 21 12.59 14.88 -2.38
N LEU A 22 12.76 15.36 -1.13
CA LEU A 22 11.68 15.91 -0.31
C LEU A 22 11.03 17.15 -0.95
N LEU A 23 11.85 18.02 -1.55
CA LEU A 23 11.35 19.17 -2.28
C LEU A 23 10.52 18.73 -3.50
N ALA A 24 11.03 17.80 -4.29
CA ALA A 24 10.31 17.26 -5.45
C ALA A 24 8.97 16.63 -5.05
N MET A 25 8.97 15.77 -4.03
CA MET A 25 7.75 15.15 -3.50
C MET A 25 6.77 16.18 -2.95
N THR A 26 7.26 17.26 -2.34
CA THR A 26 6.40 18.36 -1.86
C THR A 26 5.78 19.15 -3.02
N ILE A 27 6.51 19.35 -4.11
CA ILE A 27 5.97 19.96 -5.32
C ILE A 27 4.90 19.04 -5.92
N LEU A 28 5.16 17.74 -6.04
CA LEU A 28 4.19 16.75 -6.54
C LEU A 28 2.90 16.73 -5.71
N SER A 29 3.01 16.70 -4.38
CA SER A 29 1.87 16.78 -3.46
C SER A 29 1.03 18.04 -3.66
N LYS A 30 1.68 19.19 -3.89
CA LYS A 30 0.99 20.45 -4.18
C LYS A 30 0.37 20.48 -5.58
N ALA A 31 0.98 19.78 -6.52
CA ALA A 31 0.60 19.70 -7.92
C ALA A 31 -0.46 18.63 -8.20
N ALA A 32 -0.99 17.94 -7.18
CA ALA A 32 -1.92 16.85 -7.34
C ALA A 32 -3.11 16.94 -6.40
N LYS A 33 -3.69 18.13 -6.28
CA LYS A 33 -4.83 18.38 -5.38
C LYS A 33 -6.16 18.08 -6.03
N THR A 34 -6.18 17.93 -7.35
CA THR A 34 -7.39 17.65 -8.13
C THR A 34 -7.24 16.38 -8.98
N PRO A 35 -8.34 15.69 -9.30
CA PRO A 35 -8.31 14.54 -10.20
C PRO A 35 -7.65 14.80 -11.56
N SER A 36 -7.87 15.99 -12.14
CA SER A 36 -7.31 16.39 -13.43
C SER A 36 -5.78 16.50 -13.37
N GLU A 37 -5.27 17.08 -12.29
CA GLU A 37 -3.83 17.18 -12.04
C GLU A 37 -3.19 15.80 -11.79
N ALA A 38 -3.84 14.93 -11.01
CA ALA A 38 -3.36 13.56 -10.80
C ALA A 38 -3.35 12.76 -12.12
N THR A 39 -4.35 12.98 -12.99
CA THR A 39 -4.39 12.41 -14.34
C THR A 39 -3.22 12.91 -15.21
N MET A 40 -2.91 14.20 -15.15
CA MET A 40 -1.76 14.77 -15.85
C MET A 40 -0.46 14.12 -15.38
N LEU A 41 -0.24 13.99 -14.07
CA LEU A 41 0.95 13.32 -13.53
C LEU A 41 1.00 11.83 -13.92
N ALA A 42 -0.14 11.13 -13.95
CA ALA A 42 -0.21 9.74 -14.40
C ALA A 42 0.21 9.57 -15.88
N SER A 43 0.12 10.62 -16.70
CA SER A 43 0.60 10.59 -18.09
C SER A 43 2.14 10.65 -18.19
N MET A 44 2.80 11.24 -17.19
CA MET A 44 4.27 11.41 -17.11
C MET A 44 4.95 10.14 -16.57
N LYS A 45 5.07 9.11 -17.42
CA LYS A 45 5.62 7.80 -17.00
C LYS A 45 6.99 7.91 -16.34
N SER A 46 7.90 8.74 -16.89
CA SER A 46 9.26 8.89 -16.37
C SER A 46 9.29 9.44 -14.93
N LEU A 47 8.39 10.37 -14.65
CA LEU A 47 8.21 10.97 -13.33
C LEU A 47 7.62 9.98 -12.32
N VAL A 48 6.60 9.22 -12.72
CA VAL A 48 6.00 8.19 -11.85
C VAL A 48 7.00 7.07 -11.56
N THR A 49 7.74 6.60 -12.56
CA THR A 49 8.83 5.63 -12.37
C THR A 49 9.86 6.18 -11.38
N SER A 50 10.32 7.42 -11.55
CA SER A 50 11.30 8.04 -10.64
C SER A 50 10.74 8.20 -9.22
N LEU A 51 9.46 8.53 -9.08
CA LEU A 51 8.79 8.62 -7.78
C LEU A 51 8.75 7.26 -7.08
N VAL A 52 8.34 6.19 -7.79
CA VAL A 52 8.26 4.83 -7.25
C VAL A 52 9.66 4.31 -6.86
N THR A 53 10.66 4.49 -7.73
CA THR A 53 12.04 4.11 -7.42
C THR A 53 12.54 4.83 -6.17
N THR A 54 12.35 6.15 -6.10
CA THR A 54 12.81 6.97 -4.96
C THR A 54 12.07 6.59 -3.68
N TRP A 55 10.75 6.38 -3.77
CA TRP A 55 9.93 5.96 -2.65
C TRP A 55 10.42 4.64 -2.04
N LEU A 56 10.62 3.61 -2.86
CA LEU A 56 10.98 2.28 -2.36
C LEU A 56 12.48 2.15 -2.05
N SER A 57 13.36 2.82 -2.79
CA SER A 57 14.82 2.60 -2.73
C SER A 57 15.60 3.66 -1.95
N ALA A 58 14.97 4.73 -1.48
CA ALA A 58 15.69 5.77 -0.75
C ALA A 58 16.20 5.24 0.61
N PRO A 59 17.49 5.43 0.96
CA PRO A 59 18.01 5.02 2.27
C PRO A 59 17.52 5.93 3.40
N ALA A 60 17.22 7.19 3.10
CA ALA A 60 16.67 8.15 4.06
C ALA A 60 15.21 7.81 4.37
N VAL A 61 14.91 7.55 5.64
CA VAL A 61 13.58 7.11 6.11
C VAL A 61 12.54 8.18 5.78
N GLU A 62 12.84 9.44 6.02
CA GLU A 62 11.94 10.58 5.78
C GLU A 62 11.55 10.74 4.31
N VAL A 63 12.43 10.38 3.36
CA VAL A 63 12.12 10.38 1.92
C VAL A 63 11.11 9.27 1.61
N GLY A 64 11.33 8.08 2.18
CA GLY A 64 10.40 6.96 2.08
C GLY A 64 9.02 7.26 2.64
N GLU A 65 8.95 7.81 3.86
CA GLU A 65 7.68 8.19 4.49
C GLU A 65 6.94 9.24 3.66
N ARG A 66 7.68 10.25 3.16
CA ARG A 66 7.09 11.27 2.29
C ARG A 66 6.59 10.65 0.99
N GLY A 67 7.32 9.70 0.41
CA GLY A 67 6.91 8.95 -0.77
C GLY A 67 5.60 8.17 -0.55
N THR A 68 5.48 7.47 0.59
CA THR A 68 4.26 6.75 0.99
C THR A 68 3.06 7.68 1.05
N LEU A 69 3.22 8.85 1.67
CA LEU A 69 2.16 9.86 1.77
C LEU A 69 1.78 10.41 0.40
N VAL A 70 2.76 10.85 -0.40
CA VAL A 70 2.51 11.47 -1.71
C VAL A 70 1.87 10.49 -2.68
N LEU A 71 2.35 9.25 -2.75
CA LEU A 71 1.76 8.23 -3.61
C LEU A 71 0.35 7.84 -3.15
N GLY A 72 0.14 7.72 -1.83
CA GLY A 72 -1.18 7.48 -1.26
C GLY A 72 -2.17 8.61 -1.55
N ASP A 73 -1.74 9.86 -1.44
CA ASP A 73 -2.56 11.03 -1.76
C ASP A 73 -2.89 11.10 -3.25
N LEU A 74 -1.93 10.82 -4.13
CA LEU A 74 -2.13 10.77 -5.58
C LEU A 74 -3.17 9.74 -5.98
N LEU A 75 -3.05 8.52 -5.45
CA LEU A 75 -3.99 7.42 -5.73
C LEU A 75 -5.37 7.73 -5.14
N MET A 76 -5.42 8.29 -3.94
CA MET A 76 -6.68 8.73 -3.36
C MET A 76 -7.38 9.80 -4.20
N VAL A 77 -6.67 10.88 -4.58
CA VAL A 77 -7.20 11.98 -5.39
C VAL A 77 -7.74 11.48 -6.72
N ASP A 78 -7.08 10.49 -7.30
CA ASP A 78 -7.48 9.90 -8.57
C ASP A 78 -8.33 8.62 -8.43
N SER A 79 -8.81 8.28 -7.23
CA SER A 79 -9.62 7.09 -7.03
C SER A 79 -10.94 7.16 -7.80
N PRO A 80 -11.27 6.17 -8.66
CA PRO A 80 -12.55 6.15 -9.36
C PRO A 80 -13.73 5.93 -8.39
N ASP A 81 -13.46 5.30 -7.25
CA ASP A 81 -14.42 5.02 -6.19
C ASP A 81 -14.26 6.04 -5.07
N LEU A 82 -15.38 6.52 -4.54
CA LEU A 82 -15.38 7.39 -3.37
C LEU A 82 -15.45 6.56 -2.09
N PRO A 83 -14.66 6.89 -1.06
CA PRO A 83 -14.82 6.26 0.25
C PRO A 83 -16.20 6.60 0.82
N PRO A 84 -16.71 5.79 1.75
CA PRO A 84 -17.94 6.07 2.48
C PRO A 84 -17.88 7.45 3.17
N LYS A 85 -18.99 8.19 3.11
CA LYS A 85 -19.12 9.47 3.82
C LYS A 85 -19.09 9.24 5.34
N GLY A 86 -18.45 10.15 6.08
CA GLY A 86 -18.42 10.12 7.55
C GLY A 86 -17.20 9.43 8.17
N LEU A 87 -16.20 9.04 7.37
CA LEU A 87 -14.94 8.47 7.87
C LEU A 87 -13.93 9.53 8.34
N GLU A 88 -14.21 10.81 8.11
CA GLU A 88 -13.34 11.95 8.44
C GLU A 88 -13.15 12.14 9.96
N ASP A 89 -14.17 11.76 10.76
CA ASP A 89 -14.17 11.92 12.22
C ASP A 89 -13.62 10.69 12.96
N THR A 90 -13.08 9.70 12.25
CA THR A 90 -12.52 8.50 12.89
C THR A 90 -11.17 8.83 13.55
N PRO A 91 -10.97 8.48 14.84
CA PRO A 91 -9.77 8.84 15.60
C PRO A 91 -8.47 8.23 15.03
N SER A 92 -8.56 7.27 14.11
CA SER A 92 -7.42 6.67 13.42
C SER A 92 -6.71 7.60 12.42
N GLY A 93 -7.30 8.74 12.03
CA GLY A 93 -6.70 9.66 11.04
C GLY A 93 -6.39 8.99 9.69
N ALA A 94 -7.00 7.83 9.43
CA ALA A 94 -6.66 6.95 8.31
C ALA A 94 -7.20 7.45 6.96
N PHE A 95 -8.17 8.36 7.00
CA PHE A 95 -8.83 8.91 5.83
C PHE A 95 -8.75 10.44 5.86
N PRO A 96 -8.02 11.07 4.94
CA PRO A 96 -8.12 12.51 4.76
C PRO A 96 -9.47 12.88 4.11
N VAL A 97 -9.79 14.18 4.18
CA VAL A 97 -11.04 14.83 3.73
C VAL A 97 -11.68 14.16 2.52
N SER A 98 -12.97 13.82 2.63
CA SER A 98 -13.76 13.16 1.60
C SER A 98 -13.78 14.03 0.34
N LEU A 99 -13.31 13.47 -0.76
CA LEU A 99 -13.38 14.12 -2.06
C LEU A 99 -14.85 14.14 -2.51
N ASN A 100 -15.32 15.30 -2.97
CA ASN A 100 -16.68 15.46 -3.46
C ASN A 100 -16.86 14.97 -4.91
N THR A 101 -15.78 14.57 -5.57
CA THR A 101 -15.79 14.17 -6.98
C THR A 101 -14.87 12.97 -7.17
N PRO A 102 -15.33 11.88 -7.79
CA PRO A 102 -14.49 10.73 -8.08
C PRO A 102 -13.38 11.12 -9.06
N GLY A 103 -12.24 10.46 -8.91
CA GLY A 103 -11.12 10.55 -9.84
C GLY A 103 -11.33 9.75 -11.12
N GLN A 104 -10.35 9.79 -12.01
CA GLN A 104 -10.43 9.10 -13.31
C GLN A 104 -9.72 7.73 -13.28
N GLY A 105 -8.94 7.43 -12.24
CA GLY A 105 -8.24 6.16 -12.07
C GLY A 105 -7.05 5.96 -13.03
N PHE A 106 -6.52 7.01 -13.63
CA PHE A 106 -5.32 6.94 -14.47
C PHE A 106 -4.05 6.64 -13.66
N MET A 107 -3.89 7.22 -12.48
CA MET A 107 -2.81 6.90 -11.55
C MET A 107 -2.92 5.46 -11.05
N TRP A 108 -4.13 4.99 -10.74
CA TRP A 108 -4.37 3.57 -10.41
C TRP A 108 -3.94 2.66 -11.55
N ARG A 109 -4.36 2.97 -12.78
CA ARG A 109 -3.92 2.22 -13.97
C ARG A 109 -2.40 2.29 -14.17
N ARG A 110 -1.78 3.43 -13.89
CA ARG A 110 -0.32 3.59 -13.99
C ARG A 110 0.45 2.76 -12.97
N ILE A 111 -0.07 2.59 -11.75
CA ILE A 111 0.60 1.82 -10.71
C ILE A 111 0.30 0.32 -10.82
N PHE A 112 -0.96 -0.06 -11.06
CA PHE A 112 -1.42 -1.44 -10.98
C PHE A 112 -1.55 -2.15 -12.34
N ASN A 113 -1.65 -1.41 -13.44
CA ASN A 113 -1.83 -1.96 -14.80
C ASN A 113 -0.73 -1.56 -15.80
N ASP A 114 0.28 -0.78 -15.42
CA ASP A 114 1.49 -0.59 -16.22
C ASP A 114 2.50 -1.65 -15.80
N ARG A 115 2.81 -2.56 -16.71
CA ARG A 115 3.67 -3.72 -16.44
C ARG A 115 5.05 -3.32 -15.91
N ASP A 116 5.63 -2.24 -16.41
CA ASP A 116 6.98 -1.84 -16.04
C ASP A 116 7.01 -1.27 -14.62
N ILE A 117 6.00 -0.48 -14.24
CA ILE A 117 5.90 0.09 -12.89
C ILE A 117 5.51 -0.99 -11.89
N TYR A 118 4.58 -1.86 -12.24
CA TYR A 118 4.20 -2.98 -11.39
C TYR A 118 5.38 -3.93 -11.13
N GLY A 119 6.11 -4.30 -12.19
CA GLY A 119 7.32 -5.12 -12.08
C GLY A 119 8.44 -4.43 -11.31
N LEU A 120 8.55 -3.10 -11.40
CA LEU A 120 9.47 -2.33 -10.57
C LEU A 120 9.13 -2.44 -9.08
N ILE A 121 7.86 -2.32 -8.70
CA ILE A 121 7.43 -2.46 -7.30
C ILE A 121 7.76 -3.86 -6.78
N LEU A 122 7.42 -4.90 -7.55
CA LEU A 122 7.73 -6.28 -7.19
C LEU A 122 9.25 -6.48 -7.03
N SER A 123 10.05 -6.05 -8.01
CA SER A 123 11.50 -6.26 -7.96
C SER A 123 12.19 -5.54 -6.81
N LEU A 124 11.73 -4.34 -6.43
CA LEU A 124 12.27 -3.59 -5.28
C LEU A 124 11.83 -4.16 -3.92
N CYS A 125 10.77 -4.98 -3.88
CA CYS A 125 10.25 -5.58 -2.65
C CYS A 125 10.52 -7.09 -2.53
N SER A 126 11.19 -7.70 -3.51
CA SER A 126 11.42 -9.15 -3.55
C SER A 126 12.84 -9.53 -3.17
N ASN A 127 12.97 -10.67 -2.49
CA ASN A 127 14.26 -11.27 -2.14
C ASN A 127 14.95 -11.81 -3.39
N GLY A 128 16.04 -11.16 -3.80
CA GLY A 128 16.91 -11.63 -4.88
C GLY A 128 17.89 -12.72 -4.39
N PRO A 129 18.40 -13.59 -5.29
CA PRO A 129 19.21 -14.77 -4.90
C PRO A 129 20.61 -14.46 -4.33
N ARG A 130 21.03 -13.19 -4.25
CA ARG A 130 22.29 -12.75 -3.63
C ARG A 130 22.08 -11.36 -3.04
N GLN A 131 21.93 -11.27 -1.72
CA GLN A 131 21.79 -9.99 -1.04
C GLN A 131 22.85 -9.86 0.05
N ASP A 132 23.60 -8.76 0.01
CA ASP A 132 24.47 -8.37 1.11
C ASP A 132 23.63 -7.79 2.27
N ALA A 133 24.21 -7.65 3.46
CA ALA A 133 23.50 -7.11 4.63
C ALA A 133 22.88 -5.71 4.39
N LYS A 134 23.50 -4.89 3.53
CA LYS A 134 22.96 -3.58 3.14
C LYS A 134 21.73 -3.70 2.23
N ASP A 135 21.70 -4.73 1.38
CA ASP A 135 20.58 -4.99 0.48
C ASP A 135 19.38 -5.47 1.28
N LEU A 136 19.61 -6.31 2.31
CA LEU A 136 18.58 -6.76 3.24
C LEU A 136 17.94 -5.58 3.99
N GLN A 137 18.75 -4.64 4.51
CA GLN A 137 18.19 -3.46 5.17
C GLN A 137 17.33 -2.61 4.23
N GLN A 138 17.78 -2.36 3.00
CA GLN A 138 17.01 -1.59 2.03
C GLN A 138 15.74 -2.32 1.61
N LEU A 139 15.80 -3.64 1.49
CA LEU A 139 14.64 -4.47 1.21
C LEU A 139 13.61 -4.36 2.34
N SER A 140 14.00 -4.55 3.60
CA SER A 140 13.08 -4.41 4.75
C SER A 140 12.42 -3.02 4.79
N LEU A 141 13.17 -1.95 4.44
CA LEU A 141 12.62 -0.60 4.30
C LEU A 141 11.59 -0.51 3.17
N ALA A 142 11.90 -1.04 1.99
CA ALA A 142 11.00 -1.05 0.83
C ALA A 142 9.70 -1.82 1.13
N GLN A 143 9.84 -3.03 1.70
CA GLN A 143 8.73 -3.88 2.10
C GLN A 143 7.85 -3.21 3.16
N GLY A 144 8.47 -2.62 4.20
CA GLY A 144 7.75 -1.88 5.24
C GLY A 144 6.97 -0.68 4.69
N ARG A 145 7.49 0.01 3.66
CA ARG A 145 6.79 1.11 2.98
C ARG A 145 5.57 0.62 2.21
N LEU A 146 5.68 -0.53 1.52
CA LEU A 146 4.55 -1.13 0.81
C LEU A 146 3.46 -1.60 1.79
N LEU A 147 3.85 -2.26 2.90
CA LEU A 147 2.94 -2.66 3.98
C LEU A 147 2.19 -1.47 4.58
N ARG A 148 2.82 -0.30 4.69
CA ARG A 148 2.16 0.92 5.20
C ARG A 148 1.19 1.55 4.21
N LEU A 149 1.42 1.40 2.90
CA LEU A 149 0.58 2.01 1.86
C LEU A 149 -0.71 1.21 1.61
N LEU A 150 -0.61 -0.12 1.49
CA LEU A 150 -1.69 -0.96 1.00
C LEU A 150 -2.98 -0.92 1.85
N PRO A 151 -2.95 -0.95 3.20
CA PRO A 151 -4.16 -0.83 4.02
C PRO A 151 -4.93 0.45 3.72
N ARG A 152 -4.23 1.58 3.56
CA ARG A 152 -4.87 2.87 3.21
C ARG A 152 -5.53 2.81 1.84
N LEU A 153 -4.85 2.24 0.83
CA LEU A 153 -5.41 2.10 -0.52
C LEU A 153 -6.62 1.17 -0.60
N SER A 154 -6.71 0.19 0.32
CA SER A 154 -7.79 -0.79 0.35
C SER A 154 -9.18 -0.18 0.58
N ALA A 155 -9.25 0.99 1.23
CA ALA A 155 -10.50 1.72 1.44
C ALA A 155 -11.04 2.38 0.16
N TYR A 156 -10.16 2.66 -0.79
CA TYR A 156 -10.50 3.30 -2.05
C TYR A 156 -10.80 2.25 -3.11
N ASN A 157 -9.90 1.29 -3.31
CA ASN A 157 -10.12 0.24 -4.30
C ASN A 157 -9.42 -1.06 -3.89
N LEU A 158 -10.09 -1.84 -3.05
CA LEU A 158 -9.62 -3.17 -2.64
C LEU A 158 -9.38 -4.09 -3.84
N SER A 159 -10.22 -4.02 -4.89
CA SER A 159 -10.10 -4.88 -6.07
C SER A 159 -8.79 -4.64 -6.83
N ALA A 160 -8.43 -3.38 -7.04
CA ALA A 160 -7.23 -2.99 -7.79
C ALA A 160 -5.94 -3.44 -7.10
N ILE A 161 -5.89 -3.44 -5.77
CA ILE A 161 -4.70 -3.92 -5.03
C ILE A 161 -4.70 -5.44 -4.85
N SER A 162 -5.86 -6.10 -4.91
CA SER A 162 -6.01 -7.54 -4.64
C SER A 162 -5.92 -8.41 -5.88
N ARG A 163 -6.04 -7.84 -7.08
CA ARG A 163 -5.96 -8.55 -8.36
C ARG A 163 -4.73 -8.10 -9.15
N THR A 164 -4.25 -8.96 -10.04
CA THR A 164 -3.16 -8.63 -10.96
C THR A 164 -3.51 -9.08 -12.38
N ASN A 165 -3.03 -8.32 -13.37
CA ASN A 165 -3.03 -8.75 -14.77
C ASN A 165 -1.68 -9.38 -15.17
N PHE A 166 -0.76 -9.51 -14.22
CA PHE A 166 0.63 -9.93 -14.44
C PHE A 166 1.04 -11.09 -13.52
N PRO A 167 0.33 -12.24 -13.54
CA PRO A 167 0.68 -13.39 -12.70
C PRO A 167 2.11 -13.88 -12.96
N ASP A 168 2.58 -13.76 -14.21
CA ASP A 168 3.93 -14.12 -14.61
C ASP A 168 5.04 -13.33 -13.88
N LEU A 169 4.77 -12.07 -13.50
CA LEU A 169 5.71 -11.27 -12.71
C LEU A 169 5.78 -11.73 -11.25
N HIS A 170 4.66 -12.20 -10.68
CA HIS A 170 4.63 -12.75 -9.32
C HIS A 170 5.42 -14.04 -9.22
N HIS A 171 5.22 -14.95 -10.18
CA HIS A 171 6.01 -16.19 -10.27
C HIS A 171 7.52 -15.93 -10.31
N GLN A 172 7.96 -14.90 -11.05
CA GLN A 172 9.39 -14.54 -11.12
C GLN A 172 9.92 -13.91 -9.83
N SER A 173 9.07 -13.23 -9.08
CA SER A 173 9.47 -12.40 -7.95
C SER A 173 9.48 -13.18 -6.63
N SER A 174 8.54 -14.10 -6.43
CA SER A 174 8.39 -14.84 -5.17
C SER A 174 8.29 -16.35 -5.34
N ASN A 175 8.43 -16.89 -6.55
CA ASN A 175 8.13 -18.30 -6.87
C ASN A 175 6.74 -18.76 -6.40
N SER A 176 5.83 -17.82 -6.12
CA SER A 176 4.48 -18.10 -5.66
C SER A 176 3.57 -18.36 -6.85
N GLU A 177 2.69 -19.35 -6.74
CA GLU A 177 1.59 -19.58 -7.69
C GLU A 177 0.36 -18.72 -7.40
N SER A 178 0.44 -17.83 -6.41
CA SER A 178 -0.65 -16.95 -6.03
C SER A 178 -1.00 -15.98 -7.17
N ALA A 179 -2.23 -16.12 -7.70
CA ALA A 179 -2.77 -15.23 -8.73
C ALA A 179 -3.21 -13.85 -8.19
N GLY A 180 -2.78 -13.48 -6.98
CA GLY A 180 -3.19 -12.28 -6.29
C GLY A 180 -2.42 -11.01 -6.69
N GLY A 181 -3.00 -9.85 -6.39
CA GLY A 181 -2.37 -8.54 -6.57
C GLY A 181 -1.29 -8.24 -5.53
N LEU A 182 -0.87 -6.96 -5.46
CA LEU A 182 0.14 -6.51 -4.49
C LEU A 182 -0.28 -6.77 -3.04
N LEU A 183 -1.60 -6.80 -2.75
CA LEU A 183 -2.10 -7.14 -1.43
C LEU A 183 -1.76 -8.59 -1.03
N TYR A 184 -1.92 -9.55 -1.94
CA TYR A 184 -1.58 -10.95 -1.67
C TYR A 184 -0.06 -11.13 -1.59
N PHE A 185 0.67 -10.54 -2.54
CA PHE A 185 2.13 -10.54 -2.51
C PHE A 185 2.66 -10.03 -1.16
N ALA A 186 2.21 -8.85 -0.71
CA ALA A 186 2.67 -8.26 0.54
C ALA A 186 2.31 -9.11 1.77
N ALA A 187 1.13 -9.75 1.76
CA ALA A 187 0.63 -10.52 2.89
C ALA A 187 1.20 -11.94 3.00
N LEU A 188 1.54 -12.56 1.87
CA LEU A 188 1.87 -14.00 1.81
C LEU A 188 3.30 -14.28 1.39
N ASP A 189 3.82 -13.52 0.43
CA ASP A 189 5.00 -13.93 -0.34
C ASP A 189 6.20 -12.99 -0.17
N MET A 190 5.95 -11.74 0.22
CA MET A 190 6.96 -10.68 0.26
C MET A 190 7.89 -10.81 1.47
N ILE A 191 7.35 -11.20 2.62
CA ILE A 191 8.03 -11.10 3.91
C ILE A 191 8.66 -12.44 4.30
N ASP A 192 9.94 -12.40 4.67
CA ASP A 192 10.56 -13.48 5.44
C ASP A 192 10.05 -13.43 6.89
N LYS A 193 9.29 -14.45 7.29
CA LYS A 193 8.67 -14.53 8.62
C LYS A 193 9.67 -14.91 9.72
N GLU A 194 10.87 -15.39 9.36
CA GLU A 194 11.95 -15.65 10.31
C GLU A 194 12.59 -14.34 10.82
N ASP A 195 12.49 -13.25 10.05
CA ASP A 195 12.82 -11.92 10.53
C ASP A 195 11.69 -11.40 11.43
N ILE A 196 11.94 -11.42 12.74
CA ILE A 196 10.97 -10.99 13.77
C ILE A 196 10.46 -9.57 13.53
N LEU A 197 11.30 -8.63 13.08
CA LEU A 197 10.87 -7.24 12.86
C LEU A 197 9.93 -7.15 11.65
N MET A 198 10.21 -7.92 10.60
CA MET A 198 9.35 -7.98 9.43
C MET A 198 8.05 -8.75 9.72
N HIS A 199 8.10 -9.80 10.52
CA HIS A 199 6.89 -10.48 11.00
C HIS A 199 6.01 -9.53 11.83
N LEU A 200 6.57 -8.75 12.77
CA LEU A 200 5.81 -7.72 13.49
C LEU A 200 5.20 -6.67 12.56
N SER A 201 5.91 -6.31 11.48
CA SER A 201 5.40 -5.40 10.45
C SER A 201 4.23 -5.99 9.67
N LEU A 202 4.25 -7.31 9.40
CA LEU A 202 3.14 -8.03 8.78
C LEU A 202 1.90 -8.04 9.70
N VAL A 203 2.10 -8.24 11.01
CA VAL A 203 1.02 -8.17 12.00
C VAL A 203 0.38 -6.77 12.03
N ASP A 204 1.18 -5.69 12.15
CA ASP A 204 0.67 -4.30 12.10
C ASP A 204 -0.07 -4.02 10.78
N PHE A 205 0.42 -4.55 9.66
CA PHE A 205 -0.28 -4.46 8.38
C PHE A 205 -1.68 -5.07 8.43
N PHE A 206 -1.85 -6.28 9.00
CA PHE A 206 -3.15 -6.92 9.13
C PHE A 206 -4.06 -6.19 10.14
N GLU A 207 -3.52 -5.74 11.27
CA GLU A 207 -4.28 -4.94 12.25
C GLU A 207 -4.87 -3.69 11.58
N ARG A 208 -4.06 -2.95 10.81
CA ARG A 208 -4.50 -1.77 10.06
C ARG A 208 -5.50 -2.12 8.95
N LEU A 209 -5.23 -3.17 8.18
CA LEU A 209 -6.09 -3.61 7.09
C LEU A 209 -7.49 -3.97 7.62
N LEU A 210 -7.58 -4.77 8.68
CA LEU A 210 -8.85 -5.16 9.28
C LEU A 210 -9.58 -3.97 9.91
N SER A 211 -8.85 -3.09 10.59
CA SER A 211 -9.42 -1.88 11.20
C SER A 211 -10.04 -0.96 10.14
N ILE A 212 -9.34 -0.74 9.02
CA ILE A 212 -9.84 0.04 7.88
C ILE A 212 -11.03 -0.66 7.23
N GLN A 213 -10.87 -1.94 6.91
CA GLN A 213 -11.88 -2.68 6.17
C GLN A 213 -13.17 -2.84 6.96
N ARG A 214 -13.13 -2.95 8.30
CA ARG A 214 -14.34 -2.94 9.13
C ARG A 214 -15.27 -1.75 8.83
N LEU A 215 -14.69 -0.58 8.57
CA LEU A 215 -15.43 0.65 8.29
C LEU A 215 -15.98 0.72 6.86
N MET A 216 -15.51 -0.15 5.95
CA MET A 216 -15.93 -0.17 4.55
C MET A 216 -17.23 -0.97 4.37
N PRO A 217 -18.11 -0.58 3.43
CA PRO A 217 -19.33 -1.30 3.11
C PRO A 217 -19.07 -2.80 2.89
N PRO A 218 -19.93 -3.68 3.42
CA PRO A 218 -19.78 -5.11 3.21
C PRO A 218 -19.96 -5.43 1.73
N SER A 219 -19.11 -6.31 1.21
CA SER A 219 -19.31 -6.94 -0.10
C SER A 219 -18.76 -8.36 -0.05
N VAL A 220 -19.32 -9.24 -0.88
CA VAL A 220 -18.86 -10.63 -0.99
C VAL A 220 -17.37 -10.66 -1.33
N PHE A 221 -16.95 -9.88 -2.33
CA PHE A 221 -15.55 -9.78 -2.73
C PHE A 221 -14.61 -9.36 -1.59
N LYS A 222 -15.01 -8.38 -0.77
CA LYS A 222 -14.25 -7.95 0.41
C LYS A 222 -14.07 -9.10 1.40
N MET A 223 -15.18 -9.73 1.80
CA MET A 223 -15.14 -10.79 2.80
C MET A 223 -14.34 -12.00 2.31
N ASP A 224 -14.51 -12.41 1.05
CA ASP A 224 -13.75 -13.50 0.46
C ASP A 224 -12.25 -13.19 0.42
N THR A 225 -11.87 -11.97 0.03
CA THR A 225 -10.47 -11.55 0.00
C THR A 225 -9.85 -11.59 1.39
N LEU A 226 -10.51 -11.01 2.39
CA LEU A 226 -9.99 -10.95 3.76
C LEU A 226 -9.91 -12.34 4.40
N ARG A 227 -10.94 -13.18 4.21
CA ARG A 227 -10.95 -14.57 4.69
C ARG A 227 -9.81 -15.37 4.08
N ASN A 228 -9.62 -15.27 2.77
CA ASN A 228 -8.58 -16.02 2.07
C ASN A 228 -7.17 -15.58 2.49
N LEU A 229 -6.93 -14.28 2.68
CA LEU A 229 -5.66 -13.78 3.20
C LEU A 229 -5.43 -14.26 4.63
N TYR A 230 -6.40 -14.06 5.51
CA TYR A 230 -6.30 -14.43 6.91
C TYR A 230 -6.07 -15.95 7.07
N ARG A 231 -6.85 -16.79 6.38
CA ARG A 231 -6.72 -18.25 6.44
C ARG A 231 -5.31 -18.70 6.02
N GLN A 232 -4.78 -18.15 4.94
CA GLN A 232 -3.46 -18.54 4.45
C GLN A 232 -2.35 -18.17 5.44
N VAL A 233 -2.40 -16.98 6.04
CA VAL A 233 -1.41 -16.57 7.05
C VAL A 233 -1.57 -17.35 8.35
N ALA A 234 -2.79 -17.42 8.89
CA ALA A 234 -3.08 -18.08 10.16
C ALA A 234 -2.79 -19.59 10.12
N SER A 235 -2.91 -20.24 8.96
CA SER A 235 -2.57 -21.67 8.81
C SER A 235 -1.08 -21.98 9.03
N GLN A 236 -0.22 -20.96 8.96
CA GLN A 236 1.23 -21.09 9.07
C GLN A 236 1.79 -20.42 10.33
N ASP A 237 0.96 -19.65 11.05
CA ASP A 237 1.43 -18.75 12.11
C ASP A 237 0.41 -18.61 13.26
N GLU A 238 0.64 -19.39 14.32
CA GLU A 238 -0.17 -19.34 15.54
C GLU A 238 -0.02 -18.03 16.31
N THR A 239 1.18 -17.41 16.25
CA THR A 239 1.45 -16.15 16.94
C THR A 239 0.64 -15.04 16.31
N PHE A 240 0.67 -14.94 14.98
CA PHE A 240 -0.18 -14.03 14.21
C PHE A 240 -1.64 -14.18 14.59
N ASN A 241 -2.16 -15.42 14.62
CA ASN A 241 -3.55 -15.69 14.95
C ASN A 241 -3.91 -15.16 16.36
N SER A 242 -3.08 -15.45 17.36
CA SER A 242 -3.30 -14.98 18.73
C SER A 242 -3.33 -13.44 18.85
N VAL A 243 -2.43 -12.76 18.12
CA VAL A 243 -2.33 -11.31 18.15
C VAL A 243 -3.57 -10.67 17.52
N ILE A 244 -3.99 -11.14 16.34
CA ILE A 244 -5.18 -10.61 15.66
C ILE A 244 -6.44 -10.84 16.49
N GLN A 245 -6.61 -12.00 17.12
CA GLN A 245 -7.77 -12.26 18.00
C GLN A 245 -7.80 -11.33 19.23
N SER A 246 -6.64 -10.91 19.74
CA SER A 246 -6.52 -9.98 20.88
C SER A 246 -6.67 -8.50 20.50
N LEU A 247 -6.74 -8.17 19.20
CA LEU A 247 -6.80 -6.79 18.71
C LEU A 247 -7.98 -5.97 19.30
N PRO A 248 -9.20 -6.52 19.46
CA PRO A 248 -10.29 -5.79 20.10
C PRO A 248 -9.99 -5.35 21.53
N ASP A 249 -9.21 -6.13 22.29
CA ASP A 249 -8.94 -5.88 23.71
C ASP A 249 -7.92 -4.75 23.92
N ARG A 250 -7.15 -4.42 22.88
CA ARG A 250 -6.21 -3.28 22.84
C ARG A 250 -6.77 -2.07 22.08
N THR A 251 -8.02 -2.14 21.63
CA THR A 251 -8.73 -1.06 20.94
C THR A 251 -9.60 -0.29 21.95
N ILE A 252 -9.93 0.97 21.64
CA ILE A 252 -10.83 1.76 22.49
C ILE A 252 -12.20 1.06 22.63
N PRO A 253 -12.82 1.09 23.83
CA PRO A 253 -14.04 0.32 24.12
C PRO A 253 -15.18 0.56 23.13
N GLU A 254 -15.32 1.78 22.62
CA GLU A 254 -16.37 2.17 21.69
C GLU A 254 -16.28 1.45 20.33
N GLU A 255 -15.08 1.04 19.93
CA GLU A 255 -14.83 0.34 18.66
C GLU A 255 -14.56 -1.16 18.84
N ALA A 256 -14.22 -1.59 20.05
CA ALA A 256 -13.80 -2.96 20.36
C ALA A 256 -14.84 -4.01 19.97
N ASP A 257 -16.12 -3.81 20.31
CA ASP A 257 -17.16 -4.81 20.02
C ASP A 257 -17.43 -4.97 18.52
N ALA A 258 -17.47 -3.86 17.78
CA ALA A 258 -17.61 -3.89 16.33
C ALA A 258 -16.41 -4.55 15.66
N LEU A 259 -15.20 -4.33 16.17
CA LEU A 259 -13.98 -4.97 15.69
C LEU A 259 -13.96 -6.46 16.01
N ARG A 260 -14.39 -6.86 17.21
CA ARG A 260 -14.50 -8.27 17.61
C ARG A 260 -15.45 -9.03 16.69
N GLN A 261 -16.62 -8.47 16.39
CA GLN A 261 -17.57 -9.08 15.45
C GLN A 261 -16.97 -9.18 14.04
N PHE A 262 -16.34 -8.12 13.54
CA PHE A 262 -15.76 -8.13 12.20
C PHE A 262 -14.62 -9.14 12.06
N ILE A 263 -13.75 -9.25 13.07
CA ILE A 263 -12.70 -10.28 13.11
C ILE A 263 -13.36 -11.65 13.11
N HIS A 264 -14.35 -11.90 13.96
CA HIS A 264 -15.08 -13.16 13.98
C HIS A 264 -15.65 -13.54 12.60
N ASP A 265 -16.25 -12.59 11.87
CA ASP A 265 -16.81 -12.82 10.54
C ASP A 265 -15.74 -13.15 9.46
N VAL A 266 -14.51 -12.67 9.65
CA VAL A 266 -13.34 -12.94 8.80
C VAL A 266 -12.66 -14.25 9.19
N THR A 267 -12.64 -14.63 10.47
CA THR A 267 -11.95 -15.83 10.93
C THR A 267 -12.79 -17.10 10.84
N THR A 268 -14.12 -16.97 10.86
CA THR A 268 -15.04 -18.11 10.90
C THR A 268 -15.61 -18.39 9.50
N GLU A 269 -15.43 -19.61 9.02
CA GLU A 269 -16.06 -20.07 7.77
C GLU A 269 -17.56 -20.32 7.97
N TYR A 270 -18.36 -19.98 6.97
CA TYR A 270 -19.69 -20.55 6.77
C TYR A 270 -19.58 -21.77 5.84
#